data_AF-A0A3N5IGL5-F1
#
_entry.id   AF-A0A3N5IGL5-F1
#
_cell.length_a   1.000
_cell.length_b   1.000
_cell.length_c   1.000
_cell.angle_alpha   90.00
_cell.angle_beta   90.00
_cell.angle_gamma   90.00
#
_symmetry.space_group_name_H-M   'P 1'
#
loop_
_entity.id
_entity.type
_entity.pdbx_description
1 polymer ?
#
loop_
_entity_poly.entity_id
_entity_poly.type
_entity_poly.pdbx_seq_one_letter_code
_entity_poly.pdbx_strand_id
1 'polypeptide(L)'
;MASVPTVDIEAVLKPISGDKPCGVDPRDGTSFELLKEARREEDVVSQGEWQREVKVADWPKAIQIATKILSTEGKELQVAAWLAEGLVKKHGAAGLRDGFKILRGLHEQYWDSFFPVIEDGDVEYRSGRLEALNKVLPIAIFNMPLIHPPGGPAYSYWQYKESQEVENLRRGSAADAERKRQLAEALEEGKLEGETFEKAVAMTPLSHCSTILENLNQCWEEFEQFERILDEQYRPEAPSLRLIKEAMSECRSLMNAIVRKKGGAGTPTVGQPGTAPREADMAP
;
A
#
# COMPACT_ATOMS: atom_id res chain seq x y z
N MET A 1 17.95 7.89 6.22
CA MET A 1 18.49 6.57 6.64
C MET A 1 17.44 5.55 6.29
N ALA A 2 17.83 4.42 5.69
CA ALA A 2 16.88 3.35 5.38
C ALA A 2 16.25 2.83 6.67
N SER A 3 14.92 2.68 6.68
CA SER A 3 14.24 2.07 7.81
C SER A 3 14.63 0.59 7.91
N VAL A 4 14.71 0.07 9.13
CA VAL A 4 15.01 -1.35 9.40
C VAL A 4 13.95 -2.23 8.71
N PRO A 5 14.31 -3.42 8.18
CA PRO A 5 13.34 -4.37 7.68
C PRO A 5 12.28 -4.73 8.73
N THR A 6 11.03 -4.83 8.30
CA THR A 6 9.87 -5.14 9.16
C THR A 6 9.68 -6.64 9.39
N VAL A 7 10.41 -7.46 8.64
CA VAL A 7 10.44 -8.91 8.69
C VAL A 7 11.82 -9.40 8.23
N ASP A 8 12.20 -10.62 8.61
CA ASP A 8 13.40 -11.28 8.10
C ASP A 8 13.16 -11.77 6.66
N ILE A 9 13.43 -10.88 5.70
CA ILE A 9 13.25 -11.13 4.26
C ILE A 9 14.16 -12.28 3.79
N GLU A 10 15.38 -12.35 4.32
CA GLU A 10 16.34 -13.40 3.96
C GLU A 10 15.84 -14.78 4.38
N ALA A 11 15.31 -14.90 5.61
CA ALA A 11 14.69 -16.15 6.06
C ALA A 11 13.47 -16.53 5.21
N VAL A 12 12.63 -15.56 4.85
CA VAL A 12 11.45 -15.79 3.99
C VAL A 12 11.84 -16.27 2.59
N LEU A 13 12.93 -15.77 2.02
CA LEU A 13 13.38 -16.13 0.67
C LEU A 13 14.38 -17.27 0.64
N LYS A 14 14.91 -17.74 1.78
CA LYS A 14 15.83 -18.87 1.83
C LYS A 14 15.17 -20.15 1.29
N PRO A 15 15.87 -21.00 0.52
CA PRO A 15 15.34 -22.30 0.10
C PRO A 15 14.89 -23.15 1.29
N ILE A 16 13.74 -23.81 1.17
CA ILE A 16 13.17 -24.62 2.27
C ILE A 16 14.00 -25.89 2.49
N SER A 17 14.39 -26.57 1.41
CA SER A 17 15.28 -27.73 1.46
C SER A 17 16.12 -27.81 0.19
N GLY A 18 17.21 -28.59 0.22
CA GLY A 18 18.10 -28.77 -0.93
C GLY A 18 17.40 -29.40 -2.13
N ASP A 19 16.60 -30.44 -1.89
CA ASP A 19 15.92 -31.19 -2.97
C ASP A 19 14.59 -30.55 -3.39
N LYS A 20 13.96 -29.76 -2.50
CA LYS A 20 12.74 -29.01 -2.77
C LYS A 20 12.88 -27.56 -2.26
N PRO A 21 13.52 -26.67 -3.04
CA PRO A 21 13.73 -25.27 -2.65
C PRO A 21 12.42 -24.53 -2.33
N CYS A 22 11.35 -24.86 -3.06
CA CYS A 22 10.02 -24.29 -2.87
C CYS A 22 9.14 -25.02 -1.86
N GLY A 23 9.61 -26.12 -1.26
CA GLY A 23 8.83 -26.91 -0.31
C GLY A 23 7.68 -27.66 -0.96
N VAL A 24 6.53 -27.68 -0.29
CA VAL A 24 5.27 -28.29 -0.75
C VAL A 24 4.16 -27.26 -0.77
N ASP A 25 3.10 -27.49 -1.55
CA ASP A 25 1.97 -26.56 -1.61
C ASP A 25 1.31 -26.45 -0.22
N PRO A 26 1.31 -25.28 0.44
CA PRO A 26 0.78 -25.12 1.78
C PRO A 26 -0.75 -25.05 1.82
N ARG A 27 -1.44 -24.97 0.68
CA ARG A 27 -2.89 -24.66 0.60
C ARG A 27 -3.79 -25.67 1.30
N ASP A 28 -3.40 -26.94 1.35
CA ASP A 28 -4.15 -27.99 2.05
C ASP A 28 -3.75 -28.12 3.54
N GLY A 29 -2.78 -27.31 3.98
CA GLY A 29 -2.25 -27.33 5.34
C GLY A 29 -3.05 -26.51 6.33
N THR A 30 -3.04 -26.91 7.61
CA THR A 30 -3.70 -26.18 8.69
C THR A 30 -3.18 -24.75 8.84
N SER A 31 -1.89 -24.50 8.59
CA SER A 31 -1.30 -23.16 8.65
C SER A 31 -1.98 -22.19 7.67
N PHE A 32 -2.34 -22.65 6.46
CA PHE A 32 -2.98 -21.83 5.46
C PHE A 32 -4.41 -21.43 5.85
N GLU A 33 -5.18 -22.36 6.41
CA GLU A 33 -6.52 -22.05 6.94
C GLU A 33 -6.46 -21.12 8.16
N LEU A 34 -5.48 -21.30 9.05
CA LEU A 34 -5.25 -20.38 10.17
C LEU A 34 -4.88 -18.98 9.70
N LEU A 35 -4.11 -18.85 8.60
CA LEU A 35 -3.79 -17.57 7.99
C LEU A 35 -5.04 -16.88 7.42
N LYS A 36 -5.90 -17.63 6.72
CA LYS A 36 -7.18 -17.11 6.22
C LYS A 36 -8.07 -16.61 7.36
N GLU A 37 -8.19 -17.36 8.45
CA GLU A 37 -8.98 -16.96 9.62
C GLU A 37 -8.38 -15.73 10.33
N ALA A 38 -7.06 -15.66 10.46
CA ALA A 38 -6.38 -14.49 11.01
C ALA A 38 -6.66 -13.23 10.17
N ARG A 39 -6.66 -13.35 8.84
CA ARG A 39 -6.99 -12.26 7.91
C ARG A 39 -8.48 -11.92 7.80
N ARG A 40 -9.39 -12.80 8.23
CA ARG A 40 -10.83 -12.56 8.06
C ARG A 40 -11.25 -11.30 8.81
N GLU A 41 -11.95 -10.45 8.10
CA GLU A 41 -12.59 -9.24 8.58
C GLU A 41 -14.04 -9.24 8.08
N GLU A 42 -14.99 -8.89 8.96
CA GLU A 42 -16.41 -8.78 8.64
C GLU A 42 -16.78 -7.29 8.49
N ASP A 43 -17.54 -6.96 7.45
CA ASP A 43 -18.04 -5.60 7.28
C ASP A 43 -19.08 -5.27 8.34
N VAL A 44 -18.89 -4.12 9.01
CA VAL A 44 -19.80 -3.61 10.05
C VAL A 44 -21.22 -3.42 9.53
N VAL A 45 -21.38 -3.13 8.23
CA VAL A 45 -22.67 -2.90 7.56
C VAL A 45 -23.54 -4.17 7.46
N SER A 46 -22.94 -5.35 7.59
CA SER A 46 -23.65 -6.63 7.41
C SER A 46 -24.46 -7.10 8.62
N GLN A 47 -24.34 -6.41 9.77
CA GLN A 47 -25.11 -6.74 10.97
C GLN A 47 -26.39 -5.89 11.01
N GLY A 48 -27.54 -6.53 10.78
CA GLY A 48 -28.84 -5.95 11.14
C GLY A 48 -28.96 -5.72 12.67
N GLU A 49 -30.17 -5.74 13.23
CA GLU A 49 -30.41 -5.45 14.67
C GLU A 49 -29.77 -6.43 15.69
N TRP A 50 -29.02 -7.45 15.23
CA TRP A 50 -28.32 -8.40 16.09
C TRP A 50 -26.82 -8.06 16.18
N GLN A 51 -26.46 -7.34 17.25
CA GLN A 51 -25.07 -6.97 17.55
C GLN A 51 -24.29 -8.19 18.07
N ARG A 52 -23.41 -8.76 17.24
CA ARG A 52 -22.36 -9.68 17.68
C ARG A 52 -20.99 -9.03 17.48
N GLU A 53 -19.97 -9.52 18.19
CA GLU A 53 -18.61 -9.03 17.94
C GLU A 53 -18.24 -9.19 16.46
N VAL A 54 -17.98 -8.06 15.79
CA VAL A 54 -17.53 -8.02 14.40
C VAL A 54 -16.14 -8.65 14.36
N LYS A 55 -15.97 -9.70 13.54
CA LYS A 55 -14.66 -10.31 13.36
C LYS A 55 -13.73 -9.29 12.72
N VAL A 56 -12.69 -8.87 13.45
CA VAL A 56 -11.60 -8.05 12.94
C VAL A 56 -10.38 -8.91 12.61
N ALA A 57 -9.60 -8.49 11.63
CA ALA A 57 -8.38 -9.20 11.24
C ALA A 57 -7.27 -9.06 12.31
N ASP A 58 -6.64 -10.18 12.64
CA ASP A 58 -5.46 -10.28 13.49
C ASP A 58 -4.19 -10.25 12.61
N TRP A 59 -3.84 -9.06 12.14
CA TRP A 59 -2.70 -8.84 11.26
C TRP A 59 -1.35 -9.27 11.86
N PRO A 60 -1.03 -9.05 13.16
CA PRO A 60 0.22 -9.56 13.73
C PRO A 60 0.32 -11.08 13.63
N LYS A 61 -0.77 -11.80 13.94
CA LYS A 61 -0.83 -13.25 13.77
C LYS A 61 -0.77 -13.68 12.32
N ALA A 62 -1.44 -12.97 11.41
CA ALA A 62 -1.38 -13.24 9.98
C ALA A 62 0.05 -13.11 9.44
N ILE A 63 0.78 -12.05 9.81
CA ILE A 63 2.19 -11.86 9.45
C ILE A 63 3.03 -13.03 9.97
N GLN A 64 2.88 -13.38 11.26
CA GLN A 64 3.64 -14.49 11.86
C GLN A 64 3.42 -15.82 11.12
N ILE A 65 2.16 -16.16 10.82
CA ILE A 65 1.81 -17.41 10.14
C ILE A 65 2.33 -17.38 8.70
N ALA A 66 2.12 -16.28 7.96
CA ALA A 66 2.55 -16.17 6.57
C ALA A 66 4.09 -16.25 6.44
N THR A 67 4.83 -15.57 7.33
CA THR A 67 6.29 -15.69 7.41
C THR A 67 6.72 -17.13 7.68
N LYS A 68 6.05 -17.83 8.61
CA LYS A 68 6.35 -19.23 8.90
C LYS A 68 6.11 -20.14 7.70
N ILE A 69 4.96 -19.99 7.01
CA ILE A 69 4.63 -20.78 5.83
C ILE A 69 5.71 -20.60 4.75
N LEU A 70 6.05 -19.36 4.41
CA LEU A 70 7.04 -19.07 3.37
C LEU A 70 8.45 -19.54 3.74
N SER A 71 8.79 -19.55 5.03
CA SER A 71 10.13 -19.94 5.50
C SER A 71 10.30 -21.46 5.67
N THR A 72 9.21 -22.21 5.84
CA THR A 72 9.30 -23.62 6.30
C THR A 72 8.41 -24.61 5.57
N GLU A 73 7.33 -24.18 4.91
CA GLU A 73 6.33 -25.07 4.31
C GLU A 73 6.36 -25.00 2.78
N GLY A 74 6.11 -23.81 2.22
CA GLY A 74 6.01 -23.63 0.78
C GLY A 74 6.18 -22.18 0.32
N LYS A 75 6.84 -21.99 -0.83
CA LYS A 75 6.93 -20.69 -1.51
C LYS A 75 5.64 -20.47 -2.28
N GLU A 76 4.69 -19.74 -1.71
CA GLU A 76 3.33 -19.60 -2.27
C GLU A 76 2.96 -18.12 -2.45
N LEU A 77 2.47 -17.78 -3.63
CA LEU A 77 2.23 -16.40 -4.08
C LEU A 77 1.09 -15.72 -3.34
N GLN A 78 -0.01 -16.42 -3.06
CA GLN A 78 -1.13 -15.88 -2.29
C GLN A 78 -0.72 -15.54 -0.85
N VAL A 79 0.11 -16.37 -0.21
CA VAL A 79 0.67 -16.16 1.13
C VAL A 79 1.62 -14.96 1.11
N ALA A 80 2.48 -14.84 0.08
CA ALA A 80 3.35 -13.66 -0.08
C ALA A 80 2.54 -12.36 -0.26
N ALA A 81 1.45 -12.40 -1.04
CA ALA A 81 0.53 -11.29 -1.21
C ALA A 81 -0.17 -10.90 0.10
N TRP A 82 -0.62 -11.88 0.88
CA TRP A 82 -1.23 -11.66 2.20
C TRP A 82 -0.23 -11.16 3.24
N LEU A 83 1.02 -11.62 3.19
CA LEU A 83 2.09 -11.08 4.01
C LEU A 83 2.33 -9.61 3.68
N ALA A 84 2.45 -9.26 2.39
CA ALA A 84 2.59 -7.87 1.96
C ALA A 84 1.44 -6.99 2.47
N GLU A 85 0.19 -7.42 2.34
CA GLU A 85 -0.98 -6.72 2.89
C GLU A 85 -0.85 -6.47 4.40
N GLY A 86 -0.52 -7.52 5.17
CA GLY A 86 -0.36 -7.42 6.62
C GLY A 86 0.77 -6.48 7.02
N LEU A 87 1.90 -6.55 6.31
CA LEU A 87 3.05 -5.68 6.55
C LEU A 87 2.69 -4.21 6.31
N VAL A 88 1.93 -3.87 5.26
CA VAL A 88 1.43 -2.49 5.06
C VAL A 88 0.55 -2.06 6.22
N LYS A 89 -0.40 -2.90 6.62
CA LYS A 89 -1.35 -2.57 7.70
C LYS A 89 -0.69 -2.41 9.07
N LYS A 90 0.49 -3.02 9.30
CA LYS A 90 1.21 -2.91 10.59
C LYS A 90 2.40 -1.99 10.60
N HIS A 91 3.07 -1.84 9.46
CA HIS A 91 4.34 -1.13 9.37
C HIS A 91 4.33 -0.04 8.28
N GLY A 92 3.17 0.24 7.67
CA GLY A 92 2.98 1.30 6.69
C GLY A 92 3.93 1.18 5.50
N ALA A 93 4.53 2.31 5.10
CA ALA A 93 5.45 2.36 3.96
C ALA A 93 6.67 1.44 4.08
N ALA A 94 7.20 1.21 5.29
CA ALA A 94 8.30 0.27 5.48
C ALA A 94 7.85 -1.18 5.19
N GLY A 95 6.65 -1.53 5.64
CA GLY A 95 6.07 -2.85 5.35
C GLY A 95 5.71 -3.04 3.88
N LEU A 96 5.27 -1.98 3.20
CA LEU A 96 5.03 -2.01 1.75
C LEU A 96 6.32 -2.34 0.98
N ARG A 97 7.42 -1.66 1.31
CA ARG A 97 8.75 -1.90 0.72
C ARG A 97 9.15 -3.35 0.88
N ASP A 98 9.05 -3.87 2.10
CA ASP A 98 9.49 -5.23 2.40
C ASP A 98 8.56 -6.29 1.78
N GLY A 99 7.27 -5.98 1.67
CA GLY A 99 6.31 -6.76 0.89
C GLY A 99 6.69 -6.88 -0.59
N PHE A 100 7.08 -5.77 -1.24
CA PHE A 100 7.55 -5.83 -2.63
C PHE A 100 8.88 -6.56 -2.79
N LYS A 101 9.82 -6.42 -1.84
CA LYS A 101 11.05 -7.22 -1.84
C LYS A 101 10.75 -8.72 -1.81
N ILE A 102 9.78 -9.15 -1.00
CA ILE A 102 9.36 -10.56 -0.92
C ILE A 102 8.68 -11.00 -2.22
N LEU A 103 7.72 -10.22 -2.74
CA LEU A 103 7.02 -10.55 -3.99
C LEU A 103 8.00 -10.63 -5.16
N ARG A 104 8.90 -9.65 -5.29
CA ARG A 104 9.96 -9.62 -6.30
C ARG A 104 10.91 -10.80 -6.14
N GLY A 105 11.45 -11.01 -4.94
CA GLY A 105 12.40 -12.10 -4.66
C GLY A 105 11.82 -13.49 -4.91
N LEU A 106 10.52 -13.68 -4.61
CA LEU A 106 9.81 -14.91 -4.94
C LEU A 106 9.80 -15.17 -6.46
N HIS A 107 9.51 -14.13 -7.25
CA HIS A 107 9.50 -14.24 -8.70
C HIS A 107 10.90 -14.43 -9.29
N GLU A 108 11.90 -13.69 -8.83
CA GLU A 108 13.27 -13.79 -9.33
C GLU A 108 13.90 -15.16 -9.03
N GLN A 109 13.70 -15.68 -7.82
CA GLN A 109 14.44 -16.86 -7.34
C GLN A 109 13.73 -18.18 -7.63
N TYR A 110 12.39 -18.15 -7.73
CA TYR A 110 11.58 -19.36 -7.68
C TYR A 110 10.53 -19.44 -8.79
N TRP A 111 10.61 -18.62 -9.84
CA TRP A 111 9.62 -18.58 -10.93
C TRP A 111 9.15 -19.97 -11.39
N ASP A 112 10.08 -20.88 -11.67
CA ASP A 112 9.72 -22.18 -12.25
C ASP A 112 9.02 -23.13 -11.26
N SER A 113 9.04 -22.84 -9.95
CA SER A 113 8.68 -23.84 -8.92
C SER A 113 7.87 -23.34 -7.74
N PHE A 114 7.66 -22.03 -7.57
CA PHE A 114 6.76 -21.53 -6.53
C PHE A 114 5.30 -21.87 -6.85
N PHE A 115 4.47 -21.89 -5.81
CA PHE A 115 3.04 -22.20 -5.89
C PHE A 115 2.18 -20.95 -6.12
N PRO A 116 1.10 -21.01 -6.91
CA PRO A 116 0.66 -22.15 -7.72
C PRO A 116 1.66 -22.52 -8.83
N VAL A 117 1.78 -23.82 -9.13
CA VAL A 117 2.67 -24.33 -10.19
C VAL A 117 2.14 -23.88 -11.56
N ILE A 118 3.04 -23.62 -12.50
CA ILE A 118 2.68 -23.38 -13.91
C ILE A 118 2.46 -24.75 -14.57
N GLU A 119 1.25 -24.97 -15.09
CA GLU A 119 0.89 -26.19 -15.82
C GLU A 119 0.75 -25.86 -17.31
N ASP A 120 1.45 -26.59 -18.18
CA ASP A 120 1.42 -26.37 -19.65
C ASP A 120 1.72 -24.93 -20.11
N GLY A 121 2.51 -24.19 -19.32
CA GLY A 121 2.84 -22.78 -19.58
C GLY A 121 1.74 -21.79 -19.18
N ASP A 122 0.66 -22.26 -18.56
CA ASP A 122 -0.44 -21.43 -18.08
C ASP A 122 -0.08 -20.72 -16.76
N VAL A 123 -0.04 -19.39 -16.82
CA VAL A 123 0.26 -18.50 -15.69
C VAL A 123 -1.01 -17.90 -15.06
N GLU A 124 -2.20 -18.24 -15.54
CA GLU A 124 -3.49 -17.61 -15.19
C GLU A 124 -3.74 -17.62 -13.68
N TYR A 125 -3.46 -18.75 -13.00
CA TYR A 125 -3.63 -18.83 -11.56
C TYR A 125 -2.74 -17.86 -10.80
N ARG A 126 -1.51 -17.64 -11.27
CA ARG A 126 -0.59 -16.67 -10.67
C ARG A 126 -1.02 -15.24 -10.98
N SER A 127 -1.42 -14.97 -12.22
CA SER A 127 -2.00 -13.69 -12.65
C SER A 127 -3.19 -13.29 -11.76
N GLY A 128 -4.13 -14.21 -11.55
CA GLY A 128 -5.28 -14.00 -10.68
C GLY A 128 -4.91 -13.65 -9.23
N ARG A 129 -3.79 -14.16 -8.68
CA ARG A 129 -3.32 -13.76 -7.34
C ARG A 129 -2.85 -12.31 -7.30
N LEU A 130 -2.14 -11.88 -8.34
CA LEU A 130 -1.64 -10.52 -8.46
C LEU A 130 -2.77 -9.53 -8.74
N GLU A 131 -3.75 -9.90 -9.55
CA GLU A 131 -4.95 -9.09 -9.78
C GLU A 131 -5.79 -8.92 -8.52
N ALA A 132 -5.95 -9.99 -7.72
CA ALA A 132 -6.62 -9.91 -6.43
C ALA A 132 -5.87 -8.97 -5.48
N LEU A 133 -4.53 -9.05 -5.44
CA LEU A 133 -3.70 -8.13 -4.67
C LEU A 133 -3.89 -6.68 -5.15
N ASN A 134 -3.97 -6.45 -6.47
CA ASN A 134 -4.19 -5.11 -7.05
C ASN A 134 -5.53 -4.48 -6.65
N LYS A 135 -6.51 -5.26 -6.20
CA LYS A 135 -7.80 -4.73 -5.70
C LYS A 135 -7.73 -4.38 -4.21
N VAL A 136 -6.95 -5.12 -3.43
CA VAL A 136 -6.94 -5.03 -1.96
C VAL A 136 -5.83 -4.12 -1.43
N LEU A 137 -4.61 -4.26 -1.96
CA LEU A 137 -3.45 -3.54 -1.46
C LEU A 137 -3.57 -2.00 -1.57
N PRO A 138 -4.19 -1.40 -2.62
CA PRO A 138 -4.40 0.04 -2.68
C PRO A 138 -5.17 0.59 -1.48
N ILE A 139 -6.14 -0.16 -0.97
CA ILE A 139 -6.91 0.23 0.22
C ILE A 139 -6.00 0.31 1.44
N ALA A 140 -5.13 -0.68 1.63
CA ALA A 140 -4.13 -0.67 2.70
C ALA A 140 -3.13 0.48 2.55
N ILE A 141 -2.68 0.76 1.31
CA ILE A 141 -1.77 1.87 1.00
C ILE A 141 -2.41 3.22 1.36
N PHE A 142 -3.65 3.48 0.94
CA PHE A 142 -4.29 4.75 1.25
C PHE A 142 -4.63 4.94 2.74
N ASN A 143 -4.79 3.84 3.48
CA ASN A 143 -5.02 3.85 4.92
C ASN A 143 -3.73 3.85 5.76
N MET A 144 -2.56 3.72 5.15
CA MET A 144 -1.31 3.71 5.91
C MET A 144 -1.11 5.06 6.63
N PRO A 145 -0.66 5.07 7.89
CA PRO A 145 -0.48 6.31 8.61
C PRO A 145 0.73 7.06 8.04
N LEU A 146 0.53 8.31 7.62
CA LEU A 146 1.54 9.16 6.98
C LEU A 146 2.01 10.29 7.91
N ILE A 147 1.06 10.93 8.61
CA ILE A 147 1.30 12.09 9.47
C ILE A 147 1.03 11.70 10.92
N HIS A 148 1.97 12.01 11.81
CA HIS A 148 1.99 11.54 13.21
C HIS A 148 2.31 12.73 14.13
N PRO A 149 1.33 13.58 14.43
CA PRO A 149 1.52 14.66 15.38
C PRO A 149 1.76 14.08 16.78
N PRO A 150 2.75 14.58 17.55
CA PRO A 150 2.95 14.16 18.93
C PRO A 150 1.68 14.37 19.77
N GLY A 151 1.22 13.31 20.45
CA GLY A 151 0.03 13.36 21.32
C GLY A 151 -1.32 13.41 20.59
N GLY A 152 -1.35 13.30 19.26
CA GLY A 152 -2.57 13.28 18.45
C GLY A 152 -2.76 11.97 17.66
N PRO A 153 -3.88 11.83 16.95
CA PRO A 153 -4.10 10.68 16.07
C PRO A 153 -3.19 10.75 14.84
N ALA A 154 -2.88 9.59 14.28
CA ALA A 154 -2.21 9.52 12.99
C ALA A 154 -3.20 9.73 11.83
N TYR A 155 -2.73 10.34 10.74
CA TYR A 155 -3.53 10.61 9.56
C TYR A 155 -2.95 9.92 8.32
N SER A 156 -3.82 9.32 7.51
CA SER A 156 -3.49 8.67 6.25
C SER A 156 -3.79 9.57 5.03
N TYR A 157 -3.61 9.03 3.82
CA TYR A 157 -4.01 9.74 2.60
C TYR A 157 -5.52 9.97 2.55
N TRP A 158 -6.34 9.07 3.10
CA TRP A 158 -7.80 9.27 3.17
C TRP A 158 -8.17 10.47 4.03
N GLN A 159 -7.54 10.64 5.19
CA GLN A 159 -7.80 11.83 6.01
C GLN A 159 -7.31 13.11 5.34
N TYR A 160 -6.22 13.06 4.57
CA TYR A 160 -5.85 14.19 3.72
C TYR A 160 -6.96 14.50 2.70
N LYS A 161 -7.48 13.50 1.98
CA LYS A 161 -8.57 13.69 1.00
C LYS A 161 -9.83 14.26 1.63
N GLU A 162 -10.26 13.71 2.75
CA GLU A 162 -11.40 14.22 3.54
C GLU A 162 -11.19 15.70 3.90
N SER A 163 -9.99 16.07 4.36
CA SER A 163 -9.66 17.47 4.68
C SER A 163 -9.73 18.41 3.48
N GLN A 164 -9.33 17.94 2.29
CA GLN A 164 -9.42 18.72 1.05
C GLN A 164 -10.86 18.86 0.57
N GLU A 165 -11.70 17.84 0.76
CA GLU A 165 -13.12 17.89 0.42
C GLU A 165 -13.85 18.93 1.27
N VAL A 166 -13.63 18.92 2.59
CA VAL A 166 -14.18 19.93 3.50
C VAL A 166 -13.74 21.35 3.12
N GLU A 167 -12.45 21.54 2.79
CA GLU A 167 -11.93 22.85 2.37
C GLU A 167 -12.51 23.31 1.02
N ASN A 168 -12.72 22.38 0.07
CA ASN A 168 -13.36 22.69 -1.21
C ASN A 168 -14.82 23.13 -1.05
N LEU A 169 -15.56 22.47 -0.15
CA LEU A 169 -16.92 22.88 0.18
C LEU A 169 -16.93 24.28 0.79
N ARG A 170 -16.02 24.55 1.73
CA ARG A 170 -15.87 25.86 2.40
C ARG A 170 -15.58 27.00 1.43
N ARG A 171 -14.68 26.80 0.45
CA ARG A 171 -14.38 27.83 -0.57
C ARG A 171 -15.59 28.21 -1.44
N GLY A 172 -16.54 27.29 -1.63
CA GLY A 172 -17.74 27.53 -2.43
C GLY A 172 -18.99 27.91 -1.64
N SER A 173 -19.03 27.70 -0.32
CA SER A 173 -20.26 27.78 0.48
C SER A 173 -20.85 29.19 0.62
N ALA A 174 -20.06 30.24 0.37
CA ALA A 174 -20.55 31.62 0.42
C ALA A 174 -21.48 31.95 -0.78
N ALA A 175 -21.25 31.30 -1.93
CA ALA A 175 -21.97 31.57 -3.18
C ALA A 175 -22.94 30.45 -3.58
N ASP A 176 -22.87 29.29 -2.92
CA ASP A 176 -23.63 28.09 -3.26
C ASP A 176 -24.30 27.50 -2.01
N ALA A 177 -25.63 27.54 -1.98
CA ALA A 177 -26.44 27.07 -0.85
C ALA A 177 -26.36 25.55 -0.65
N GLU A 178 -26.19 24.78 -1.73
CA GLU A 178 -26.03 23.32 -1.65
C GLU A 178 -24.67 22.98 -1.05
N ARG A 179 -23.59 23.63 -1.50
CA ARG A 179 -22.27 23.48 -0.86
C ARG A 179 -22.26 23.91 0.61
N LYS A 180 -23.03 24.94 0.96
CA LYS A 180 -23.18 25.37 2.36
C LYS A 180 -23.85 24.30 3.21
N ARG A 181 -24.90 23.65 2.69
CA ARG A 181 -25.57 22.53 3.36
C ARG A 181 -24.63 21.33 3.51
N GLN A 182 -23.95 20.93 2.44
CA GLN A 182 -22.99 19.83 2.45
C GLN A 182 -21.82 20.08 3.41
N LEU A 183 -21.35 21.32 3.50
CA LEU A 183 -20.33 21.70 4.49
C LEU A 183 -20.87 21.55 5.91
N ALA A 184 -22.09 22.01 6.20
CA ALA A 184 -22.68 21.89 7.53
C ALA A 184 -22.84 20.42 7.94
N GLU A 185 -23.31 19.56 7.04
CA GLU A 185 -23.43 18.12 7.23
C GLU A 185 -22.06 17.47 7.48
N ALA A 186 -21.05 17.77 6.66
CA ALA A 186 -19.69 17.26 6.85
C ALA A 186 -19.09 17.64 8.22
N LEU A 187 -19.34 18.86 8.69
CA LEU A 187 -18.88 19.32 10.00
C LEU A 187 -19.66 18.65 11.14
N GLU A 188 -20.95 18.40 10.97
CA GLU A 188 -21.79 17.67 11.94
C GLU A 188 -21.38 16.19 12.05
N GLU A 189 -21.00 15.56 10.93
CA GLU A 189 -20.42 14.21 10.87
C GLU A 189 -19.01 14.13 11.47
N GLY A 190 -18.38 15.27 11.78
CA GLY A 190 -17.03 15.33 12.34
C GLY A 190 -15.92 15.06 11.33
N LYS A 191 -16.17 15.26 10.02
CA LYS A 191 -15.13 15.12 8.99
C LYS A 191 -13.95 16.04 9.27
N LEU A 192 -12.75 15.56 8.98
CA LEU A 192 -11.52 16.28 9.27
C LEU A 192 -11.46 17.62 8.52
N GLU A 193 -11.24 18.71 9.25
CA GLU A 193 -11.03 20.02 8.64
C GLU A 193 -9.60 20.20 8.12
N GLY A 194 -9.45 20.97 7.04
CA GLY A 194 -8.15 21.31 6.44
C GLY A 194 -7.16 21.93 7.44
N GLU A 195 -7.62 22.87 8.28
CA GLU A 195 -6.79 23.50 9.30
C GLU A 195 -6.27 22.49 10.34
N THR A 196 -7.10 21.51 10.71
CA THR A 196 -6.72 20.45 11.66
C THR A 196 -5.64 19.55 11.08
N PHE A 197 -5.78 19.14 9.81
CA PHE A 197 -4.74 18.37 9.12
C PHE A 197 -3.44 19.18 8.98
N GLU A 198 -3.52 20.46 8.63
CA GLU A 198 -2.35 21.34 8.51
C GLU A 198 -1.61 21.55 9.84
N LYS A 199 -2.34 21.69 10.96
CA LYS A 199 -1.74 21.70 12.30
C LYS A 199 -1.04 20.38 12.61
N ALA A 200 -1.65 19.25 12.28
CA ALA A 200 -1.03 17.94 12.47
C ALA A 200 0.27 17.79 11.65
N VAL A 201 0.26 18.27 10.40
CA VAL A 201 1.47 18.32 9.54
C VAL A 201 2.53 19.23 10.17
N ALA A 202 2.16 20.41 10.68
CA ALA A 202 3.10 21.32 11.32
C ALA A 202 3.77 20.70 12.55
N MET A 203 2.99 20.03 13.40
CA MET A 203 3.47 19.35 14.63
C MET A 203 4.27 18.07 14.36
N THR A 204 4.02 17.37 13.25
CA THR A 204 4.78 16.16 12.90
C THR A 204 6.24 16.52 12.60
N PRO A 205 7.23 15.85 13.21
CA PRO A 205 8.65 16.14 12.96
C PRO A 205 9.05 15.94 11.50
N LEU A 206 9.89 16.85 10.96
CA LEU A 206 10.41 16.72 9.59
C LEU A 206 11.13 15.37 9.37
N SER A 207 11.91 14.91 10.35
CA SER A 207 12.61 13.63 10.30
C SER A 207 11.65 12.44 10.09
N HIS A 208 10.47 12.49 10.70
CA HIS A 208 9.42 11.48 10.50
C HIS A 208 8.89 11.53 9.06
N CYS A 209 8.49 12.72 8.59
CA CYS A 209 7.98 12.90 7.23
C CYS A 209 9.01 12.46 6.17
N SER A 210 10.29 12.81 6.37
CA SER A 210 11.39 12.40 5.48
C SER A 210 11.60 10.89 5.49
N THR A 211 11.44 10.22 6.64
CA THR A 211 11.56 8.76 6.72
C THR A 211 10.44 8.05 5.96
N ILE A 212 9.20 8.55 6.08
CA ILE A 212 8.06 8.02 5.32
C ILE A 212 8.26 8.22 3.81
N LEU A 213 8.69 9.42 3.39
CA LEU A 213 8.97 9.70 1.97
C LEU A 213 10.08 8.78 1.42
N GLU A 214 11.15 8.58 2.17
CA GLU A 214 12.24 7.68 1.80
C GLU A 214 11.76 6.24 1.63
N ASN A 215 10.94 5.74 2.56
CA ASN A 215 10.34 4.41 2.42
C ASN A 215 9.44 4.31 1.18
N LEU A 216 8.65 5.35 0.86
CA LEU A 216 7.82 5.37 -0.35
C LEU A 216 8.63 5.45 -1.64
N ASN A 217 9.78 6.14 -1.64
CA ASN A 217 10.72 6.10 -2.75
C ASN A 217 11.26 4.68 -2.96
N GLN A 218 11.67 4.00 -1.89
CA GLN A 218 12.12 2.61 -1.96
C GLN A 218 11.00 1.66 -2.41
N CYS A 219 9.76 1.86 -1.96
CA CYS A 219 8.60 1.11 -2.47
C CYS A 219 8.45 1.24 -3.99
N TRP A 220 8.61 2.47 -4.50
CA TRP A 220 8.52 2.75 -5.92
C TRP A 220 9.63 2.05 -6.71
N GLU A 221 10.87 2.11 -6.24
CA GLU A 221 12.03 1.45 -6.87
C GLU A 221 11.87 -0.08 -6.89
N GLU A 222 11.39 -0.68 -5.80
CA GLU A 222 11.13 -2.13 -5.72
C GLU A 222 9.97 -2.53 -6.63
N PHE A 223 8.92 -1.70 -6.72
CA PHE A 223 7.79 -1.95 -7.59
C PHE A 223 8.16 -1.84 -9.08
N GLU A 224 8.97 -0.86 -9.48
CA GLU A 224 9.46 -0.76 -10.86
C GLU A 224 10.31 -1.96 -11.26
N GLN A 225 11.11 -2.50 -10.35
CA GLN A 225 11.84 -3.74 -10.60
C GLN A 225 10.89 -4.94 -10.71
N PHE A 226 9.89 -5.01 -9.84
CA PHE A 226 8.88 -6.05 -9.87
C PHE A 226 8.06 -6.03 -11.17
N GLU A 227 7.60 -4.86 -11.64
CA GLU A 227 6.89 -4.71 -12.91
C GLU A 227 7.69 -5.26 -14.10
N ARG A 228 9.01 -5.01 -14.16
CA ARG A 228 9.86 -5.55 -15.24
C ARG A 228 9.86 -7.08 -15.24
N ILE A 229 9.91 -7.71 -14.07
CA ILE A 229 9.84 -9.16 -13.96
C ILE A 229 8.47 -9.68 -14.38
N LEU A 230 7.39 -8.97 -14.04
CA LEU A 230 6.07 -9.35 -14.49
C LEU A 230 5.95 -9.29 -16.02
N ASP A 231 6.41 -8.20 -16.65
CA ASP A 231 6.43 -8.02 -18.11
C ASP A 231 7.25 -9.10 -18.85
N GLU A 232 8.31 -9.59 -18.21
CA GLU A 232 9.18 -10.63 -18.77
C GLU A 232 8.59 -12.04 -18.59
N GLN A 233 8.11 -12.37 -17.39
CA GLN A 233 7.74 -13.73 -17.00
C GLN A 233 6.29 -14.09 -17.36
N TYR A 234 5.36 -13.13 -17.38
CA TYR A 234 3.94 -13.38 -17.67
C TYR A 234 3.56 -13.14 -19.13
N ARG A 235 4.50 -13.31 -20.07
CA ARG A 235 4.20 -13.13 -21.50
C ARG A 235 3.12 -14.13 -21.97
N PRO A 236 2.25 -13.73 -22.93
CA PRO A 236 2.28 -12.48 -23.68
C PRO A 236 1.68 -11.27 -22.94
N GLU A 237 0.92 -11.48 -21.87
CA GLU A 237 0.18 -10.43 -21.17
C GLU A 237 0.36 -10.53 -19.65
N ALA A 238 1.06 -9.55 -19.08
CA ALA A 238 1.28 -9.46 -17.65
C ALA A 238 0.04 -8.91 -16.91
N PRO A 239 -0.23 -9.37 -15.67
CA PRO A 239 -1.34 -8.85 -14.88
C PRO A 239 -1.12 -7.37 -14.54
N SER A 240 -2.16 -6.56 -14.70
CA SER A 240 -2.07 -5.13 -14.39
C SER A 240 -2.03 -4.88 -12.89
N LEU A 241 -1.01 -4.16 -12.43
CA LEU A 241 -0.88 -3.64 -11.06
C LEU A 241 -1.11 -2.12 -10.95
N ARG A 242 -1.89 -1.55 -11.88
CA ARG A 242 -2.09 -0.10 -12.01
C ARG A 242 -2.61 0.58 -10.74
N LEU A 243 -3.57 -0.04 -10.03
CA LEU A 243 -4.20 0.58 -8.86
C LEU A 243 -3.22 0.70 -7.69
N ILE A 244 -2.35 -0.30 -7.53
CA ILE A 244 -1.25 -0.24 -6.57
C ILE A 244 -0.29 0.91 -6.92
N LYS A 245 0.11 1.00 -8.19
CA LYS A 245 1.01 2.05 -8.68
C LYS A 245 0.44 3.45 -8.43
N GLU A 246 -0.84 3.65 -8.74
CA GLU A 246 -1.55 4.91 -8.50
C GLU A 246 -1.59 5.26 -7.01
N ALA A 247 -1.97 4.31 -6.14
CA ALA A 247 -2.03 4.54 -4.70
C ALA A 247 -0.67 4.94 -4.10
N MET A 248 0.41 4.28 -4.53
CA MET A 248 1.77 4.65 -4.13
C MET A 248 2.17 6.03 -4.64
N SER A 249 1.88 6.33 -5.91
CA SER A 249 2.21 7.61 -6.53
C SER A 249 1.56 8.78 -5.81
N GLU A 250 0.27 8.64 -5.46
CA GLU A 250 -0.50 9.64 -4.71
C GLU A 250 0.08 9.88 -3.31
N CYS A 251 0.35 8.81 -2.55
CA CYS A 251 0.95 8.92 -1.22
C CYS A 251 2.36 9.54 -1.28
N ARG A 252 3.18 9.14 -2.27
CA ARG A 252 4.52 9.69 -2.48
C ARG A 252 4.47 11.17 -2.85
N SER A 253 3.53 11.56 -3.69
CA SER A 253 3.35 12.95 -4.11
C SER A 253 2.94 13.85 -2.95
N LEU A 254 1.98 13.40 -2.13
CA LEU A 254 1.58 14.09 -0.90
C LEU A 254 2.77 14.27 0.05
N MET A 255 3.49 13.19 0.36
CA MET A 255 4.62 13.24 1.29
C MET A 255 5.78 14.08 0.77
N ASN A 256 6.03 14.07 -0.54
CA ASN A 256 7.02 14.93 -1.17
C ASN A 256 6.67 16.42 -1.01
N ALA A 257 5.40 16.78 -1.25
CA ALA A 257 4.93 18.15 -1.04
C ALA A 257 5.07 18.59 0.42
N ILE A 258 4.71 17.71 1.37
CA ILE A 258 4.83 17.98 2.81
C ILE A 258 6.29 18.16 3.24
N VAL A 259 7.20 17.27 2.83
CA VAL A 259 8.63 17.38 3.16
C VAL A 259 9.21 18.68 2.62
N ARG A 260 8.90 19.05 1.37
CA ARG A 260 9.33 20.33 0.77
C ARG A 260 8.77 21.53 1.53
N LYS A 261 7.48 21.52 1.87
CA LYS A 261 6.82 22.59 2.65
C LYS A 261 7.47 22.80 4.01
N LYS A 262 7.96 21.72 4.63
CA LYS A 262 8.67 21.75 5.91
C LYS A 262 10.18 22.07 5.79
N GLY A 263 10.68 22.39 4.60
CA GLY A 263 12.08 22.75 4.36
C GLY A 263 13.05 21.57 4.20
N GLY A 264 12.54 20.35 4.03
CA GLY A 264 13.37 19.17 3.77
C GLY A 264 13.71 18.98 2.29
N ALA A 265 14.73 18.16 2.03
CA ALA A 265 15.05 17.69 0.69
C ALA A 265 13.96 16.69 0.23
N GLY A 266 13.02 17.15 -0.57
CA GLY A 266 12.07 16.27 -1.26
C GLY A 266 12.71 15.57 -2.45
N THR A 267 12.02 14.59 -3.03
CA THR A 267 12.38 14.00 -4.32
C THR A 267 12.14 15.03 -5.43
N PRO A 268 13.03 15.18 -6.43
CA PRO A 268 12.72 15.94 -7.64
C PRO A 268 11.43 15.40 -8.25
N THR A 269 10.41 16.24 -8.37
CA THR A 269 9.25 15.94 -9.22
C THR A 269 9.78 15.81 -10.63
N VAL A 270 9.80 14.60 -11.19
CA VAL A 270 9.93 14.42 -12.65
C VAL A 270 8.80 15.23 -13.26
N GLY A 271 9.17 16.27 -14.00
CA GLY A 271 8.25 17.31 -14.43
C GLY A 271 7.03 16.73 -15.13
N GLN A 272 5.86 17.29 -14.85
CA GLN A 272 4.82 17.37 -15.86
C GLN A 272 5.47 17.89 -17.15
N PRO A 273 5.12 17.37 -18.34
CA PRO A 273 5.60 17.94 -19.59
C PRO A 273 5.23 19.43 -19.57
N GLY A 274 6.25 20.28 -19.50
CA GLY A 274 6.06 21.72 -19.46
C GLY A 274 5.28 22.13 -20.70
N THR A 275 4.12 22.77 -20.49
CA THR A 275 3.51 23.58 -21.53
C THR A 275 4.56 24.61 -21.95
N ALA A 276 5.09 24.44 -23.16
CA ALA A 276 5.97 25.41 -23.78
C ALA A 276 5.29 26.80 -23.74
N PRO A 277 6.04 27.89 -23.50
CA PRO A 277 5.48 29.23 -23.62
C PRO A 277 4.99 29.42 -25.06
N ARG A 278 3.74 29.88 -25.23
CA ARG A 278 3.27 30.35 -26.54
C ARG A 278 4.12 31.54 -26.96
N GLU A 279 4.82 31.41 -28.09
CA GLU A 279 5.34 32.55 -28.85
C GLU A 279 4.16 33.39 -29.33
N ALA A 280 3.79 34.39 -28.53
CA ALA A 280 2.94 35.49 -28.92
C ALA A 280 3.31 36.70 -28.08
N ASP A 281 4.52 37.20 -28.29
CA ASP A 281 4.86 38.62 -28.16
C ASP A 281 6.28 38.83 -28.69
N MET A 282 6.38 38.92 -30.01
CA MET A 282 7.53 39.53 -30.68
C MET A 282 7.15 39.86 -32.13
N ALA A 283 6.52 41.01 -32.31
CA ALA A 283 6.72 41.82 -33.50
C ALA A 283 6.61 43.30 -33.10
N PRO A 284 7.49 44.17 -33.62
CA PRO A 284 7.63 45.56 -33.19
C PRO A 284 6.43 46.44 -33.57
#